data_AF-A0A950XB66-F1
#
_entry.id   AF-A0A950XB66-F1
#
_cell.length_a   1.000
_cell.length_b   1.000
_cell.length_c   1.000
_cell.angle_alpha   90.00
_cell.angle_beta   90.00
_cell.angle_gamma   90.00
#
_symmetry.space_group_name_H-M   'P 1'
#
loop_
_entity.id
_entity.type
_entity.pdbx_description
1 polymer ?
#
loop_
_entity_poly.entity_id
_entity_poly.type
_entity_poly.pdbx_seq_one_letter_code
_entity_poly.pdbx_strand_id
1 'polypeptide(L)'
;MRAVLLLFLTALLLFGETFRLYLKDGDYHVVREYQVQEDRIRYFSTERGDWEEIPKELVDLDKTERERKARGEQATREAREEDEEEKAERALRHEIEAIPMDAGAYYKTENQVKPLAIADYQVVTSKKRKALQVLSPVPLIPGKASVVIQGDHSKFIVREDRPDFYLRLAKQERFGIISVTPKAKLRVVENISILPVVKENVEERKQMDTFEQELASGLYRVWPEKPLTPGEYALVEFSEGGENNEIDLLVWDFAYVPGAAPK
;
A
#
# COMPACT_ATOMS: atom_id res chain seq x y z
N MET A 1 3.60 -2.81 -45.34
CA MET A 1 3.36 -2.02 -44.10
C MET A 1 4.24 -2.44 -42.91
N ARG A 2 5.47 -2.93 -43.12
CA ARG A 2 6.45 -3.21 -42.03
C ARG A 2 7.76 -2.43 -42.14
N ALA A 3 8.00 -1.78 -43.28
CA ALA A 3 9.20 -0.97 -43.51
C ALA A 3 9.05 0.51 -43.09
N VAL A 4 7.83 0.98 -42.83
CA VAL A 4 7.56 2.39 -42.46
C VAL A 4 7.69 2.62 -40.96
N LEU A 5 7.58 1.58 -40.12
CA LEU A 5 7.74 1.70 -38.66
C LEU A 5 9.20 1.76 -38.19
N LEU A 6 10.15 1.25 -38.99
CA LEU A 6 11.59 1.28 -38.65
C LEU A 6 12.26 2.63 -38.94
N LEU A 7 11.62 3.48 -39.76
CA LEU A 7 12.12 4.81 -40.10
C LEU A 7 11.68 5.89 -39.09
N PHE A 8 10.64 5.64 -38.29
CA PHE A 8 10.25 6.54 -37.20
C PHE A 8 11.01 6.28 -35.89
N LEU A 9 11.57 5.06 -35.69
CA LEU A 9 12.33 4.74 -34.48
C LEU A 9 13.82 5.12 -34.57
N THR A 10 14.35 5.37 -35.78
CA THR A 10 15.76 5.74 -35.99
C THR A 10 15.99 7.26 -36.08
N ALA A 11 14.95 8.06 -36.24
CA ALA A 11 15.05 9.53 -36.28
C ALA A 11 15.21 10.18 -34.89
N LEU A 12 15.01 9.45 -33.80
CA LEU A 12 15.16 9.95 -32.43
C LEU A 12 16.58 9.82 -31.86
N LEU A 13 17.52 9.18 -32.59
CA LEU A 13 18.92 9.03 -32.15
C LEU A 13 19.88 10.08 -32.75
N LEU A 14 19.39 11.02 -33.58
CA LEU A 14 20.24 12.01 -34.27
C LEU A 14 20.27 13.40 -33.61
N PHE A 15 19.61 13.58 -32.47
CA PHE A 15 19.88 14.73 -31.62
C PHE A 15 21.03 14.37 -30.69
N GLY A 16 22.26 14.59 -31.17
CA GLY A 16 23.41 14.62 -30.27
C GLY A 16 23.12 15.60 -29.14
N GLU A 17 23.28 15.15 -27.89
CA GLU A 17 23.04 15.97 -26.70
C GLU A 17 23.82 17.28 -26.82
N THR A 18 23.13 18.42 -26.73
CA THR A 18 23.76 19.74 -26.79
C THR A 18 24.33 20.09 -25.42
N PHE A 19 25.57 20.53 -25.36
CA PHE A 19 26.25 20.85 -24.11
C PHE A 19 27.04 22.15 -24.23
N ARG A 20 27.40 22.71 -23.08
CA ARG A 20 28.12 23.99 -23.00
C ARG A 20 29.61 23.73 -23.13
N LEU A 21 30.23 24.31 -24.16
CA LEU A 21 31.67 24.46 -24.27
C LEU A 21 32.06 25.74 -23.54
N TYR A 22 32.73 25.62 -22.40
CA TYR A 22 33.09 26.77 -21.57
C TYR A 22 34.38 27.44 -22.04
N LEU A 23 34.37 28.77 -22.00
CA LEU A 23 35.55 29.60 -22.23
C LEU A 23 36.17 30.01 -20.89
N LYS A 24 37.47 30.34 -20.90
CA LYS A 24 38.21 30.73 -19.69
C LYS A 24 37.81 32.10 -19.13
N ASP A 25 37.19 32.94 -19.94
CA ASP A 25 36.64 34.25 -19.53
C ASP A 25 35.28 34.13 -18.82
N GLY A 26 34.71 32.92 -18.78
CA GLY A 26 33.45 32.61 -18.10
C GLY A 26 32.24 32.51 -19.03
N ASP A 27 32.39 32.85 -20.32
CA ASP A 27 31.33 32.68 -21.31
C ASP A 27 31.25 31.21 -21.80
N TYR A 28 30.22 30.86 -22.57
CA TYR A 28 30.05 29.53 -23.12
C TYR A 28 29.39 29.52 -24.50
N HIS A 29 29.72 28.49 -25.28
CA HIS A 29 29.01 28.19 -26.54
C HIS A 29 28.20 26.91 -26.37
N VAL A 30 26.98 26.87 -26.93
CA VAL A 30 26.19 25.64 -26.97
C VAL A 30 26.57 24.85 -28.22
N VAL A 31 27.10 23.65 -28.01
CA VAL A 31 27.70 22.82 -29.06
C VAL A 31 27.13 21.41 -29.03
N ARG A 32 27.12 20.74 -30.20
CA ARG A 32 26.69 19.34 -30.31
C ARG A 32 27.84 18.35 -30.18
N GLU A 33 29.01 18.74 -30.67
CA GLU A 33 30.22 17.94 -30.69
C GLU A 33 31.43 18.86 -30.88
N TYR A 34 32.59 18.42 -30.40
CA TYR A 34 33.87 19.10 -30.65
C TYR A 34 34.98 18.09 -30.95
N GLN A 35 36.01 18.55 -31.66
CA GLN A 35 37.21 17.82 -31.99
C GLN A 35 38.43 18.64 -31.55
N VAL A 36 39.30 18.01 -30.77
CA VAL A 36 40.55 18.63 -30.33
C VAL A 36 41.59 18.47 -31.45
N GLN A 37 42.02 19.57 -32.05
CA GLN A 37 43.19 19.61 -32.94
C GLN A 37 44.42 20.08 -32.16
N GLU A 38 45.56 20.22 -32.83
CA GLU A 38 46.85 20.55 -32.19
C GLU A 38 46.79 21.90 -31.47
N ASP A 39 46.40 22.97 -32.16
CA ASP A 39 46.31 24.34 -31.62
C ASP A 39 44.88 24.89 -31.45
N ARG A 40 43.89 24.20 -32.01
CA ARG A 40 42.49 24.67 -32.11
C ARG A 40 41.49 23.60 -31.69
N ILE A 41 40.32 24.04 -31.25
CA ILE A 41 39.16 23.18 -31.00
C ILE A 41 38.12 23.51 -32.07
N ARG A 42 37.77 22.50 -32.85
CA ARG A 42 36.73 22.59 -33.87
C ARG A 42 35.42 22.07 -33.27
N TYR A 43 34.37 22.88 -33.19
CA TYR A 43 33.08 22.48 -32.59
C TYR A 43 31.91 22.78 -33.51
N PHE A 44 30.82 22.02 -33.36
CA PHE A 44 29.59 22.24 -34.10
C PHE A 44 28.63 23.11 -33.28
N SER A 45 28.45 24.36 -33.67
CA SER A 45 27.57 25.33 -33.01
C SER A 45 26.11 25.00 -33.28
N THR A 46 25.31 24.79 -32.24
CA THR A 46 23.88 24.49 -32.40
C THR A 46 23.06 25.73 -32.74
N GLU A 47 23.60 26.91 -32.45
CA GLU A 47 22.96 28.20 -32.75
C GLU A 47 23.08 28.56 -34.23
N ARG A 48 24.25 28.28 -34.83
CA ARG A 48 24.53 28.59 -36.23
C ARG A 48 24.37 27.39 -37.16
N GLY A 49 24.31 26.17 -36.60
CA GLY A 49 24.18 24.93 -37.36
C GLY A 49 25.40 24.60 -38.23
N ASP A 50 26.58 25.10 -37.87
CA ASP A 50 27.82 24.94 -38.64
C ASP A 50 29.03 24.67 -37.72
N TRP A 51 30.13 24.21 -38.33
CA TRP A 51 31.42 24.00 -37.66
C TRP A 51 32.20 25.30 -37.52
N GLU A 52 32.67 25.57 -36.31
CA GLU A 52 33.47 26.74 -35.95
C GLU A 52 34.79 26.31 -35.29
N GLU A 53 35.77 27.21 -35.25
CA GLU A 53 37.10 26.95 -34.68
C GLU A 53 37.51 28.03 -33.68
N ILE A 54 37.96 27.61 -32.49
CA ILE A 54 38.47 28.49 -31.43
C ILE A 54 39.85 28.00 -30.98
N PRO A 55 40.81 28.89 -30.66
CA PRO A 55 42.09 28.52 -30.06
C PRO A 55 41.91 27.71 -28.78
N LYS A 56 42.65 26.60 -28.65
CA LYS A 56 42.57 25.71 -27.49
C LYS A 56 42.85 26.42 -26.16
N GLU A 57 43.71 27.45 -26.18
CA GLU A 57 44.07 28.22 -25.01
C GLU A 57 42.90 29.00 -24.38
N LEU A 58 41.85 29.30 -25.15
CA LEU A 58 40.69 30.08 -24.69
C LEU A 58 39.57 29.21 -24.12
N VAL A 59 39.64 27.88 -24.32
CA VAL A 59 38.58 26.94 -23.91
C VAL A 59 38.97 26.27 -22.59
N ASP A 60 38.00 26.18 -21.67
CA ASP A 60 38.09 25.39 -20.45
C ASP A 60 37.50 23.99 -20.68
N LEU A 61 38.33 23.10 -21.24
CA LEU A 61 37.95 21.71 -21.50
C LEU A 61 37.70 20.92 -20.22
N ASP A 62 38.44 21.22 -19.15
CA ASP A 62 38.28 20.53 -17.87
C ASP A 62 36.91 20.81 -17.27
N LYS A 63 36.46 22.06 -17.27
CA LYS A 63 35.12 22.44 -16.81
C LYS A 63 34.03 21.85 -17.71
N THR A 64 34.24 21.89 -19.03
CA THR A 64 33.32 21.33 -20.02
C THR A 64 33.09 19.83 -19.80
N GLU A 65 34.16 19.03 -19.70
CA GLU A 65 34.05 17.59 -19.48
C GLU A 65 33.50 17.23 -18.11
N ARG A 66 33.85 18.00 -17.06
CA ARG A 66 33.28 17.78 -15.72
C ARG A 66 31.77 18.00 -15.71
N GLU A 67 31.27 19.08 -16.30
CA GLU A 67 29.83 19.34 -16.34
C GLU A 67 29.11 18.35 -17.25
N ARG A 68 29.69 18.02 -18.40
CA ARG A 68 29.13 17.02 -19.31
C ARG A 68 29.02 15.65 -18.63
N LYS A 69 30.07 15.22 -17.93
CA LYS A 69 30.06 13.96 -17.17
C LYS A 69 29.05 14.01 -16.03
N ALA A 70 29.01 15.10 -15.26
CA ALA A 70 28.06 15.25 -14.16
C ALA A 70 26.60 15.22 -14.65
N ARG A 71 26.28 15.89 -15.76
CA ARG A 71 24.96 15.84 -16.39
C ARG A 71 24.61 14.46 -16.92
N GLY A 72 25.55 13.79 -17.60
CA GLY A 72 25.33 12.42 -18.09
C GLY A 72 25.11 11.42 -16.95
N GLU A 73 25.87 11.55 -15.85
CA GLU A 73 25.64 10.75 -14.64
C GLU A 73 24.29 11.05 -14.00
N GLN A 74 23.87 12.32 -13.95
CA GLN A 74 22.57 12.73 -13.43
C GLN A 74 21.43 12.18 -14.29
N ALA A 75 21.46 12.35 -15.61
CA ALA A 75 20.45 11.82 -16.52
C ALA A 75 20.35 10.29 -16.46
N THR A 76 21.49 9.59 -16.26
CA THR A 76 21.50 8.13 -16.06
C THR A 76 20.85 7.73 -14.73
N ARG A 77 21.00 8.54 -13.67
CA ARG A 77 20.34 8.30 -12.38
C ARG A 77 18.85 8.56 -12.50
N GLU A 78 18.45 9.69 -13.07
CA GLU A 78 17.05 10.05 -13.32
C GLU A 78 16.34 8.98 -14.16
N ALA A 79 16.95 8.51 -15.24
CA ALA A 79 16.37 7.45 -16.07
C ALA A 79 16.25 6.10 -15.33
N ARG A 80 17.13 5.81 -14.38
CA ARG A 80 17.02 4.62 -13.53
C ARG A 80 15.91 4.76 -12.50
N GLU A 81 15.81 5.94 -11.87
CA GLU A 81 14.74 6.27 -10.93
C GLU A 81 13.37 6.17 -11.62
N GLU A 82 13.23 6.72 -12.84
CA GLU A 82 12.00 6.62 -13.64
C GLU A 82 11.65 5.17 -14.03
N ASP A 83 12.62 4.36 -14.46
CA ASP A 83 12.40 2.94 -14.78
C ASP A 83 12.04 2.11 -13.53
N GLU A 84 12.61 2.45 -12.37
CA GLU A 84 12.25 1.85 -11.07
C GLU A 84 10.83 2.25 -10.65
N GLU A 85 10.45 3.52 -10.79
CA GLU A 85 9.11 4.03 -10.53
C GLU A 85 8.08 3.37 -11.44
N GLU A 86 8.31 3.33 -12.76
CA GLU A 86 7.36 2.73 -13.71
C GLU A 86 7.19 1.22 -13.44
N LYS A 87 8.26 0.51 -13.07
CA LYS A 87 8.17 -0.90 -12.65
C LYS A 87 7.34 -1.05 -11.38
N ALA A 88 7.52 -0.18 -10.40
CA ALA A 88 6.74 -0.22 -9.16
C ALA A 88 5.26 0.05 -9.42
N GLU A 89 4.93 1.04 -10.26
CA GLU A 89 3.55 1.34 -10.66
C GLU A 89 2.90 0.19 -11.41
N ARG A 90 3.61 -0.42 -12.38
CA ARG A 90 3.11 -1.60 -13.11
C ARG A 90 2.87 -2.77 -12.15
N ALA A 91 3.76 -3.02 -11.20
CA ALA A 91 3.61 -4.07 -10.20
C ALA A 91 2.39 -3.83 -9.29
N LEU A 92 2.21 -2.59 -8.82
CA LEU A 92 1.05 -2.20 -8.02
C LEU A 92 -0.26 -2.37 -8.80
N ARG A 93 -0.29 -1.95 -10.07
CA ARG A 93 -1.46 -2.14 -10.93
C ARG A 93 -1.82 -3.62 -11.08
N HIS A 94 -0.83 -4.47 -11.35
CA HIS A 94 -1.06 -5.92 -11.44
C HIS A 94 -1.54 -6.52 -10.12
N GLU A 95 -1.07 -6.02 -8.98
CA GLU A 95 -1.56 -6.43 -7.67
C GLU A 95 -3.04 -6.08 -7.48
N ILE A 96 -3.44 -4.87 -7.85
CA ILE A 96 -4.84 -4.42 -7.77
C ILE A 96 -5.74 -5.26 -8.69
N GLU A 97 -5.30 -5.52 -9.91
CA GLU A 97 -6.04 -6.31 -10.91
C GLU A 97 -6.23 -7.78 -10.48
N ALA A 98 -5.31 -8.32 -9.67
CA ALA A 98 -5.41 -9.68 -9.17
C ALA A 98 -6.46 -9.85 -8.05
N ILE A 99 -6.88 -8.75 -7.41
CA ILE A 99 -7.85 -8.79 -6.31
C ILE A 99 -9.27 -8.76 -6.89
N PRO A 100 -10.16 -9.69 -6.49
CA PRO A 100 -11.53 -9.71 -7.00
C PRO A 100 -12.28 -8.40 -6.79
N MET A 101 -13.24 -8.12 -7.67
CA MET A 101 -14.03 -6.88 -7.69
C MET A 101 -15.21 -6.89 -6.71
N ASP A 102 -15.58 -8.06 -6.17
CA ASP A 102 -16.67 -8.18 -5.20
C ASP A 102 -16.23 -7.64 -3.82
N ALA A 103 -17.16 -7.04 -3.09
CA ALA A 103 -16.89 -6.60 -1.73
C ALA A 103 -16.56 -7.79 -0.82
N GLY A 104 -15.57 -7.63 0.05
CA GLY A 104 -15.12 -8.68 0.96
C GLY A 104 -13.65 -8.56 1.38
N ALA A 105 -13.22 -9.51 2.19
CA ALA A 105 -11.84 -9.64 2.64
C ALA A 105 -11.09 -10.72 1.84
N TYR A 106 -9.86 -10.40 1.46
CA TYR A 106 -8.98 -11.26 0.69
C TYR A 106 -7.60 -11.32 1.33
N TYR A 107 -6.95 -12.48 1.24
CA TYR A 107 -5.58 -12.69 1.69
C TYR A 107 -4.72 -13.14 0.50
N LYS A 108 -3.63 -12.41 0.26
CA LYS A 108 -2.71 -12.73 -0.83
C LYS A 108 -1.61 -13.65 -0.30
N THR A 109 -1.44 -14.77 -0.98
CA THR A 109 -0.26 -15.63 -0.86
C THR A 109 0.61 -15.43 -2.11
N GLU A 110 1.85 -15.94 -2.12
CA GLU A 110 2.78 -15.78 -3.25
C GLU A 110 2.18 -16.08 -4.63
N ASN A 111 1.27 -17.06 -4.72
CA ASN A 111 0.70 -17.52 -6.00
C ASN A 111 -0.79 -17.23 -6.20
N GLN A 112 -1.52 -16.83 -5.16
CA GLN A 112 -2.98 -16.67 -5.28
C GLN A 112 -3.57 -15.73 -4.23
N VAL A 113 -4.65 -15.06 -4.62
CA VAL A 113 -5.54 -14.32 -3.73
C VAL A 113 -6.65 -15.27 -3.26
N LYS A 114 -6.83 -15.40 -1.94
CA LYS A 114 -7.84 -16.26 -1.31
C LYS A 114 -8.90 -15.40 -0.63
N PRO A 115 -10.19 -15.54 -0.96
CA PRO A 115 -11.25 -14.86 -0.20
C PRO A 115 -11.38 -15.47 1.20
N LEU A 116 -11.67 -14.63 2.18
CA LEU A 116 -12.12 -15.08 3.50
C LEU A 116 -13.63 -15.21 3.50
N ALA A 117 -14.15 -16.22 4.19
CA ALA A 117 -15.59 -16.39 4.35
C ALA A 117 -16.13 -15.40 5.41
N ILE A 118 -17.32 -14.86 5.18
CA ILE A 118 -18.05 -14.12 6.21
C ILE A 118 -18.49 -15.12 7.28
N ALA A 119 -18.26 -14.78 8.55
CA ALA A 119 -18.65 -15.58 9.70
C ALA A 119 -20.00 -15.11 10.25
N ASP A 120 -20.94 -16.05 10.43
CA ASP A 120 -22.20 -15.77 11.12
C ASP A 120 -21.94 -15.53 12.62
N TYR A 121 -22.41 -14.40 13.12
CA TYR A 121 -22.34 -14.06 14.54
C TYR A 121 -23.70 -14.10 15.22
N GLN A 122 -23.66 -14.21 16.55
CA GLN A 122 -24.83 -14.14 17.42
C GLN A 122 -24.53 -13.24 18.62
N VAL A 123 -25.54 -12.50 19.07
CA VAL A 123 -25.44 -11.65 20.26
C VAL A 123 -25.97 -12.42 21.46
N VAL A 124 -25.09 -12.77 22.40
CA VAL A 124 -25.44 -13.54 23.59
C VAL A 124 -25.42 -12.65 24.83
N THR A 125 -26.52 -12.65 25.61
CA THR A 125 -26.65 -11.85 26.84
C THR A 125 -26.26 -12.65 28.09
N SER A 126 -25.69 -11.97 29.08
CA SER A 126 -25.28 -12.59 30.34
C SER A 126 -26.48 -12.85 31.27
N LYS A 127 -26.84 -14.13 31.44
CA LYS A 127 -27.90 -14.56 32.38
C LYS A 127 -27.64 -14.10 33.82
N LYS A 128 -26.37 -14.14 34.27
CA LYS A 128 -25.98 -13.69 35.62
C LYS A 128 -26.22 -12.20 35.82
N ARG A 129 -25.82 -11.37 34.85
CA ARG A 129 -26.07 -9.91 34.92
C ARG A 129 -27.56 -9.59 34.82
N LYS A 130 -28.31 -10.29 33.97
CA LYS A 130 -29.76 -10.14 33.88
C LYS A 130 -30.47 -10.46 35.21
N ALA A 131 -30.06 -11.51 35.90
CA ALA A 131 -30.59 -11.83 37.23
C ALA A 131 -30.29 -10.72 38.26
N LEU A 132 -29.08 -10.16 38.27
CA LEU A 132 -28.72 -9.05 39.14
C LEU A 132 -29.52 -7.78 38.86
N GLN A 133 -29.85 -7.50 37.60
CA GLN A 133 -30.68 -6.36 37.22
C GLN A 133 -32.11 -6.50 37.73
N VAL A 134 -32.71 -7.69 37.64
CA VAL A 134 -34.08 -7.95 38.13
C VAL A 134 -34.18 -7.81 39.65
N LEU A 135 -33.09 -8.08 40.38
CA LEU A 135 -33.05 -8.01 41.84
C LEU A 135 -32.77 -6.59 42.38
N SER A 136 -32.39 -5.64 41.53
CA SER A 136 -32.08 -4.28 41.96
C SER A 136 -33.25 -3.32 41.70
N PRO A 137 -33.74 -2.58 42.70
CA PRO A 137 -34.86 -1.65 42.53
C PRO A 137 -34.48 -0.38 41.74
N VAL A 138 -33.18 -0.15 41.50
CA VAL A 138 -32.69 1.02 40.75
C VAL A 138 -31.86 0.53 39.56
N PRO A 139 -32.13 1.01 38.33
CA PRO A 139 -31.47 0.52 37.11
C PRO A 139 -30.06 1.10 36.95
N LEU A 140 -29.13 0.78 37.86
CA LEU A 140 -27.74 1.28 37.84
C LEU A 140 -26.72 0.28 37.26
N ILE A 141 -27.09 -0.99 37.12
CA ILE A 141 -26.16 -2.05 36.68
C ILE A 141 -26.22 -2.20 35.15
N PRO A 142 -25.12 -1.94 34.43
CA PRO A 142 -25.08 -2.18 32.99
C PRO A 142 -25.30 -3.65 32.63
N GLY A 143 -26.09 -3.86 31.57
CA GLY A 143 -26.24 -5.17 30.96
C GLY A 143 -24.93 -5.60 30.31
N LYS A 144 -24.75 -6.91 30.12
CA LYS A 144 -23.63 -7.43 29.35
C LYS A 144 -24.14 -8.35 28.26
N ALA A 145 -23.71 -8.09 27.04
CA ALA A 145 -23.81 -9.00 25.91
C ALA A 145 -22.43 -9.22 25.28
N SER A 146 -22.32 -10.19 24.41
CA SER A 146 -21.13 -10.46 23.61
C SER A 146 -21.55 -10.87 22.21
N VAL A 147 -20.83 -10.39 21.21
CA VAL A 147 -20.92 -10.94 19.85
C VAL A 147 -20.02 -12.15 19.78
N VAL A 148 -20.60 -13.29 19.38
CA VAL A 148 -19.88 -14.56 19.30
C VAL A 148 -20.06 -15.21 17.94
N ILE A 149 -18.99 -15.81 17.44
CA ILE A 149 -18.99 -16.71 16.30
C ILE A 149 -18.86 -18.15 16.79
N GLN A 150 -19.46 -19.08 16.05
CA GLN A 150 -19.44 -20.51 16.39
C GLN A 150 -18.10 -21.16 16.02
N GLY A 151 -17.77 -22.24 16.72
CA GLY A 151 -16.58 -23.05 16.46
C GLY A 151 -15.38 -22.65 17.33
N ASP A 152 -14.53 -23.63 17.60
CA ASP A 152 -13.34 -23.48 18.46
C ASP A 152 -12.22 -22.68 17.79
N HIS A 153 -12.09 -22.79 16.46
CA HIS A 153 -11.03 -22.21 15.65
C HIS A 153 -11.54 -21.77 14.28
N SER A 154 -10.89 -20.78 13.68
CA SER A 154 -11.14 -20.40 12.29
C SER A 154 -10.70 -21.52 11.36
N LYS A 155 -11.43 -21.69 10.26
CA LYS A 155 -11.03 -22.57 9.15
C LYS A 155 -9.96 -21.93 8.26
N PHE A 156 -9.81 -20.61 8.32
CA PHE A 156 -8.83 -19.86 7.54
C PHE A 156 -7.54 -19.70 8.35
N ILE A 157 -6.48 -20.40 7.95
CA ILE A 157 -5.20 -20.39 8.65
C ILE A 157 -4.18 -19.53 7.90
N VAL A 158 -3.61 -18.57 8.62
CA VAL A 158 -2.50 -17.72 8.19
C VAL A 158 -1.21 -18.18 8.86
N ARG A 159 -0.11 -18.18 8.10
CA ARG A 159 1.20 -18.69 8.55
C ARG A 159 2.25 -17.61 8.77
N GLU A 160 2.03 -16.43 8.20
CA GLU A 160 2.87 -15.25 8.37
C GLU A 160 2.43 -14.47 9.61
N ASP A 161 3.39 -13.92 10.34
CA ASP A 161 3.13 -13.10 11.54
C ASP A 161 2.67 -11.68 11.21
N ARG A 162 2.88 -11.22 9.97
CA ARG A 162 2.36 -9.95 9.44
C ARG A 162 1.64 -10.17 8.11
N PRO A 163 0.44 -10.77 8.13
CA PRO A 163 -0.32 -11.00 6.92
C PRO A 163 -0.79 -9.70 6.28
N ASP A 164 -0.69 -9.66 4.96
CA ASP A 164 -1.31 -8.64 4.13
C ASP A 164 -2.72 -9.06 3.73
N PHE A 165 -3.70 -8.31 4.22
CA PHE A 165 -5.09 -8.45 3.81
C PHE A 165 -5.50 -7.33 2.87
N TYR A 166 -6.47 -7.63 2.02
CA TYR A 166 -7.10 -6.67 1.13
C TYR A 166 -8.58 -6.65 1.45
N LEU A 167 -9.10 -5.48 1.77
CA LEU A 167 -10.50 -5.23 2.05
C LEU A 167 -11.09 -4.40 0.92
N ARG A 168 -12.10 -4.95 0.25
CA ARG A 168 -12.94 -4.19 -0.68
C ARG A 168 -14.26 -3.89 -0.01
N LEU A 169 -14.52 -2.62 0.26
CA LEU A 169 -15.73 -2.20 0.96
C LEU A 169 -16.88 -2.00 -0.03
N ALA A 170 -18.09 -2.39 0.36
CA ALA A 170 -19.30 -2.13 -0.44
C ALA A 170 -19.78 -0.68 -0.29
N LYS A 171 -19.57 -0.12 0.91
CA LYS A 171 -19.85 1.27 1.30
C LYS A 171 -18.70 1.76 2.18
N GLN A 172 -18.54 3.07 2.30
CA GLN A 172 -17.45 3.62 3.10
C GLN A 172 -17.78 3.45 4.60
N GLU A 173 -17.21 2.43 5.22
CA GLU A 173 -17.38 2.11 6.63
C GLU A 173 -16.04 1.97 7.35
N ARG A 174 -16.10 1.87 8.68
CA ARG A 174 -14.91 1.63 9.49
C ARG A 174 -14.56 0.16 9.42
N PHE A 175 -13.27 -0.14 9.40
CA PHE A 175 -12.80 -1.51 9.44
C PHE A 175 -11.56 -1.64 10.32
N GLY A 176 -11.09 -2.86 10.53
CA GLY A 176 -9.83 -3.11 11.21
C GLY A 176 -9.60 -4.57 11.53
N ILE A 177 -8.43 -4.86 12.12
CA ILE A 177 -8.11 -6.18 12.66
C ILE A 177 -8.41 -6.18 14.17
N ILE A 178 -9.12 -7.21 14.63
CA ILE A 178 -9.42 -7.42 16.05
C ILE A 178 -8.87 -8.76 16.52
N SER A 179 -8.54 -8.83 17.81
CA SER A 179 -8.29 -10.11 18.47
C SER A 179 -9.61 -10.77 18.88
N VAL A 180 -9.77 -12.04 18.54
CA VAL A 180 -10.94 -12.84 18.86
C VAL A 180 -10.60 -13.71 20.06
N THR A 181 -11.46 -13.73 21.09
CA THR A 181 -11.19 -14.45 22.34
C THR A 181 -11.89 -15.81 22.35
N PRO A 182 -11.16 -16.95 22.31
CA PRO A 182 -11.77 -18.28 22.37
C PRO A 182 -12.48 -18.51 23.71
N LYS A 183 -13.68 -19.10 23.66
CA LYS A 183 -14.47 -19.54 24.80
C LYS A 183 -15.24 -20.82 24.44
N ALA A 184 -14.63 -21.98 24.70
CA ALA A 184 -15.24 -23.32 24.63
C ALA A 184 -16.44 -23.46 23.66
N LYS A 185 -16.20 -23.95 22.43
CA LYS A 185 -17.14 -24.08 21.30
C LYS A 185 -17.60 -22.77 20.67
N LEU A 186 -17.22 -21.63 21.23
CA LEU A 186 -17.52 -20.29 20.74
C LEU A 186 -16.26 -19.42 20.76
N ARG A 187 -16.30 -18.34 19.99
CA ARG A 187 -15.24 -17.33 19.96
C ARG A 187 -15.88 -15.94 20.06
N VAL A 188 -15.38 -15.12 20.98
CA VAL A 188 -15.92 -13.77 21.26
C VAL A 188 -15.22 -12.76 20.38
N VAL A 189 -16.00 -12.08 19.55
CA VAL A 189 -15.57 -11.00 18.63
C VAL A 189 -15.49 -9.68 19.38
N GLU A 190 -16.54 -9.35 20.13
CA GLU A 190 -16.61 -8.13 20.94
C GLU A 190 -17.53 -8.31 22.16
N ASN A 191 -17.36 -7.45 23.16
CA ASN A 191 -18.28 -7.37 24.30
C ASN A 191 -19.11 -6.11 24.22
N ILE A 192 -20.32 -6.16 24.76
CA ILE A 192 -21.26 -5.04 24.72
C ILE A 192 -21.71 -4.75 26.13
N SER A 193 -21.55 -3.49 26.54
CA SER A 193 -22.05 -2.94 27.78
C SER A 193 -23.33 -2.15 27.50
N ILE A 194 -24.47 -2.63 28.02
CA ILE A 194 -25.79 -2.06 27.75
C ILE A 194 -26.13 -1.07 28.87
N LEU A 195 -26.18 0.22 28.57
CA LEU A 195 -26.46 1.27 29.55
C LEU A 195 -27.96 1.29 29.92
N PRO A 196 -28.34 1.14 31.19
CA PRO A 196 -29.72 0.79 31.58
C PRO A 196 -30.75 1.93 31.44
N VAL A 197 -30.31 3.20 31.39
CA VAL A 197 -31.19 4.38 31.29
C VAL A 197 -31.40 4.80 29.85
N VAL A 198 -30.30 5.00 29.11
CA VAL A 198 -30.33 5.41 27.69
C VAL A 198 -30.51 4.23 26.73
N LYS A 199 -30.37 2.99 27.24
CA LYS A 199 -30.42 1.73 26.47
C LYS A 199 -29.41 1.65 25.33
N GLU A 200 -28.33 2.41 25.45
CA GLU A 200 -27.24 2.50 24.50
C GLU A 200 -26.28 1.32 24.66
N ASN A 201 -25.79 0.81 23.52
CA ASN A 201 -24.79 -0.25 23.47
C ASN A 201 -23.41 0.38 23.37
N VAL A 202 -22.55 0.10 24.34
CA VAL A 202 -21.13 0.43 24.28
C VAL A 202 -20.39 -0.82 23.82
N GLU A 203 -19.90 -0.78 22.58
CA GLU A 203 -19.19 -1.88 21.92
C GLU A 203 -17.70 -1.85 22.27
N GLU A 204 -17.25 -2.87 22.99
CA GLU A 204 -15.88 -3.06 23.47
C GLU A 204 -15.16 -4.09 22.58
N ARG A 205 -14.54 -3.59 21.50
CA ARG A 205 -13.70 -4.36 20.58
C ARG A 205 -12.23 -4.32 21.00
N LYS A 206 -11.55 -5.46 20.88
CA LYS A 206 -10.09 -5.54 21.04
C LYS A 206 -9.38 -5.28 19.71
N GLN A 207 -9.54 -4.06 19.21
CA GLN A 207 -8.93 -3.60 17.97
C GLN A 207 -7.40 -3.53 18.12
N MET A 208 -6.71 -3.95 17.07
CA MET A 208 -5.25 -3.92 16.98
C MET A 208 -4.81 -2.70 16.19
N ASP A 209 -3.60 -2.23 16.47
CA ASP A 209 -2.95 -1.22 15.66
C ASP A 209 -2.61 -1.82 14.28
N THR A 210 -3.10 -1.20 13.21
CA THR A 210 -2.92 -1.62 11.82
C THR A 210 -2.39 -0.49 10.97
N PHE A 211 -1.61 -0.85 9.96
CA PHE A 211 -1.33 0.03 8.84
C PHE A 211 -2.35 -0.19 7.74
N GLU A 212 -2.68 0.88 7.05
CA GLU A 212 -3.68 0.93 6.00
C GLU A 212 -3.12 1.68 4.80
N GLN A 213 -3.33 1.14 3.61
CA GLN A 213 -3.00 1.80 2.36
C GLN A 213 -4.16 1.65 1.39
N GLU A 214 -4.72 2.76 0.93
CA GLU A 214 -5.70 2.75 -0.15
C GLU A 214 -4.98 2.50 -1.48
N LEU A 215 -5.32 1.39 -2.15
CA LEU A 215 -4.71 1.02 -3.43
C LEU A 215 -5.55 1.51 -4.62
N ALA A 216 -6.87 1.51 -4.43
CA ALA A 216 -7.86 2.05 -5.37
C ALA A 216 -9.11 2.44 -4.58
N SER A 217 -10.04 3.14 -5.20
CA SER A 217 -11.29 3.56 -4.55
C SER A 217 -12.02 2.37 -3.90
N GLY A 218 -12.14 2.40 -2.57
CA GLY A 218 -12.79 1.36 -1.78
C GLY A 218 -12.00 0.05 -1.63
N LEU A 219 -10.74 0.00 -2.07
CA LEU A 219 -9.83 -1.13 -1.92
C LEU A 219 -8.64 -0.74 -1.03
N TYR A 220 -8.54 -1.38 0.12
CA TYR A 220 -7.53 -1.11 1.12
C TYR A 220 -6.65 -2.34 1.33
N ARG A 221 -5.34 -2.13 1.40
CA ARG A 221 -4.41 -3.09 1.99
C ARG A 221 -4.30 -2.81 3.48
N VAL A 222 -4.43 -3.84 4.30
CA VAL A 222 -4.45 -3.75 5.77
C VAL A 222 -3.55 -4.83 6.36
N TRP A 223 -2.65 -4.44 7.24
CA TRP A 223 -1.74 -5.36 7.92
C TRP A 223 -1.45 -4.89 9.35
N PRO A 224 -1.13 -5.81 10.28
CA PRO A 224 -0.89 -5.45 11.67
C PRO A 224 0.45 -4.69 11.82
N GLU A 225 0.46 -3.65 12.66
CA GLU A 225 1.68 -2.89 12.96
C GLU A 225 2.74 -3.77 13.64
N LYS A 226 2.28 -4.63 14.56
CA LYS A 226 3.11 -5.57 15.32
C LYS A 226 2.86 -7.00 14.83
N PRO A 227 3.88 -7.89 14.87
CA PRO A 227 3.69 -9.30 14.56
C PRO A 227 2.55 -9.90 15.40
N LEU A 228 1.68 -10.67 14.76
CA LEU A 228 0.62 -11.40 15.42
C LEU A 228 1.22 -12.45 16.37
N THR A 229 0.57 -12.65 17.51
CA THR A 229 0.85 -13.78 18.38
C THR A 229 -0.04 -14.96 17.98
N PRO A 230 0.38 -16.23 18.16
CA PRO A 230 -0.48 -17.37 17.81
C PRO A 230 -1.86 -17.25 18.47
N GLY A 231 -2.93 -17.30 17.67
CA GLY A 231 -4.28 -16.99 18.17
C GLY A 231 -5.34 -16.81 17.09
N GLU A 232 -6.53 -16.41 17.53
CA GLU A 232 -7.70 -16.15 16.70
C GLU A 232 -7.89 -14.64 16.49
N TYR A 233 -8.21 -14.27 15.26
CA TYR A 233 -8.33 -12.89 14.82
C TYR A 233 -9.49 -12.76 13.83
N ALA A 234 -9.89 -11.53 13.56
CA ALA A 234 -10.81 -11.24 12.47
C ALA A 234 -10.51 -9.88 11.85
N LEU A 235 -10.75 -9.77 10.55
CA LEU A 235 -11.04 -8.49 9.93
C LEU A 235 -12.52 -8.19 10.19
N VAL A 236 -12.81 -6.95 10.53
CA VAL A 236 -14.18 -6.49 10.73
C VAL A 236 -14.45 -5.24 9.94
N GLU A 237 -15.67 -5.11 9.44
CA GLU A 237 -16.26 -3.87 8.90
C GLU A 237 -17.49 -3.55 9.76
N PHE A 238 -17.63 -2.31 10.20
CA PHE A 238 -18.66 -1.90 11.14
C PHE A 238 -19.06 -0.44 10.98
N SER A 239 -20.28 -0.13 11.39
CA SER A 239 -20.78 1.25 11.55
C SER A 239 -20.66 1.72 12.99
N GLU A 240 -20.40 3.01 13.22
CA GLU A 240 -20.50 3.59 14.57
C GLU A 240 -21.94 3.96 14.87
N GLY A 241 -22.45 3.51 16.03
CA GLY A 241 -23.75 3.94 16.53
C GLY A 241 -24.93 3.49 15.67
N GLY A 242 -24.91 2.21 15.26
CA GLY A 242 -25.89 1.60 14.36
C GLY A 242 -27.34 2.01 14.63
N GLU A 243 -28.15 2.05 13.57
CA GLU A 243 -29.54 2.50 13.64
C GLU A 243 -30.31 1.68 14.70
N ASN A 244 -30.98 2.36 15.64
CA ASN A 244 -31.69 1.73 16.76
C ASN A 244 -30.83 0.84 17.69
N ASN A 245 -29.52 1.11 17.82
CA ASN A 245 -28.57 0.32 18.62
C ASN A 245 -28.39 -1.12 18.10
N GLU A 246 -28.69 -1.37 16.83
CA GLU A 246 -28.38 -2.64 16.19
C GLU A 246 -26.89 -2.74 15.85
N ILE A 247 -26.35 -3.95 15.98
CA ILE A 247 -24.94 -4.23 15.68
C ILE A 247 -24.86 -4.58 14.20
N ASP A 248 -24.35 -3.66 13.38
CA ASP A 248 -24.02 -3.89 11.96
C ASP A 248 -22.53 -4.20 11.86
N LEU A 249 -22.21 -5.49 11.72
CA LEU A 249 -20.85 -6.01 11.76
C LEU A 249 -20.66 -7.11 10.72
N LEU A 250 -19.69 -6.93 9.82
CA LEU A 250 -19.17 -8.00 9.00
C LEU A 250 -17.90 -8.55 9.64
N VAL A 251 -17.78 -9.88 9.70
CA VAL A 251 -16.66 -10.57 10.35
C VAL A 251 -16.05 -11.56 9.39
N TRP A 252 -14.75 -11.44 9.13
CA TRP A 252 -13.95 -12.43 8.39
C TRP A 252 -12.89 -12.99 9.33
N ASP A 253 -13.12 -14.19 9.86
CA ASP A 253 -12.28 -14.78 10.90
C ASP A 253 -11.09 -15.56 10.34
N PHE A 254 -9.94 -15.44 11.00
CA PHE A 254 -8.73 -16.20 10.66
C PHE A 254 -7.95 -16.58 11.92
N ALA A 255 -7.16 -17.65 11.82
CA ALA A 255 -6.24 -18.07 12.87
C ALA A 255 -4.81 -17.86 12.39
N TYR A 256 -3.99 -17.19 13.21
CA TYR A 256 -2.56 -17.17 12.99
C TYR A 256 -1.92 -18.36 13.71
N VAL A 257 -1.33 -19.26 12.92
CA VAL A 257 -0.57 -20.41 13.39
C VAL A 257 0.80 -20.33 12.74
N PRO A 258 1.90 -20.16 13.50
CA PRO A 258 3.23 -20.05 12.93
C PRO A 258 3.49 -21.17 11.90
N GLY A 259 4.01 -20.79 10.74
CA GLY A 259 4.61 -21.77 9.83
C GLY A 259 5.75 -22.51 10.54
N ALA A 260 6.00 -23.77 10.16
CA ALA A 260 7.31 -24.35 10.49
C ALA A 260 8.36 -23.43 9.85
N ALA A 261 9.38 -23.03 10.62
CA ALA A 261 10.48 -22.23 10.06
C ALA A 261 11.01 -22.92 8.80
N PRO A 262 11.25 -22.19 7.69
CA PRO A 262 11.93 -22.78 6.54
C PRO A 262 13.24 -23.38 7.04
N LYS A 263 13.43 -24.69 6.80
CA LYS A 263 14.69 -25.39 7.10
C LYS A 263 15.80 -24.90 6.18
#